data_AF-A0A1D6N538-F1
#
_entry.id   AF-A0A1D6N538-F1
#
_cell.length_a   1.000
_cell.length_b   1.000
_cell.length_c   1.000
_cell.angle_alpha   90.00
_cell.angle_beta   90.00
_cell.angle_gamma   90.00
#
_symmetry.space_group_name_H-M   'P 1'
#
loop_
_entity.id
_entity.type
_entity.pdbx_description
1 polymer ?
#
loop_
_entity_poly.entity_id
_entity_poly.type
_entity_poly.pdbx_seq_one_letter_code
_entity_poly.pdbx_strand_id
1 'polypeptide(L)'
;MRVGGLPDWGVGRDDQTNPESQSRSAPGGPRLAACAFAMESRGKRILPFLLVIIAAAAAPSAMPRDEREVVVVSGAPDGVVWVAQLSDLHFSVHHPERAYDFRRYVGPALAMVNPDLVLITGDLTDGKSKDLLTMKQNEVEWVEYESTMKEIIENSKLPRRIFYDMRGNHDSFGVPASGEDYDFYSKYSINAKLRRQGRVQSITLENSGRKHLFVGFDSTMEIGLRGPTNLFGHPTDKQMIELDQALSQWNTDFDKVPVTKIAFGHFPLSFSALTESGKSIKDVFLKQSLAAYLCGHLHTRFGKNLKRYYHRAVQEPSLSEHYYQHNMHQGDAFQGNKENCSEEASHVEEFWEWEMGDWRKSRSMRILAIDDGYVSYTDIDFRLGSKSIIILPTFPLDSRFMQRASAFRDFKCHVMGASSFDTVRALVFSKHEIVSVSVKIYDSRPGTLEIVFDSEMKRVDSNETRGNMYLIPWNWRAFEDSSPSRYWLQIEVMDITGDTSVSQLRPFSVNGLLARVNWTWKEFFVIVPTIVILAAMAAERTAYREHYLSRSGKKKDDYPLQSAREGLCYEPLAPCASTFLLRSFTHGVCHLQDTVHLAVREF
;
A
#
# COMPACT_ATOMS: atom_id res chain seq x y z
N MET A 1 50.15 24.05 -52.04
CA MET A 1 49.33 23.65 -53.21
C MET A 1 48.29 22.65 -52.69
N ARG A 2 46.96 22.74 -52.87
CA ARG A 2 46.06 23.25 -53.95
C ARG A 2 45.63 22.11 -54.91
N VAL A 3 44.30 21.89 -55.02
CA VAL A 3 43.58 20.93 -55.92
C VAL A 3 43.76 19.45 -55.52
N GLY A 4 42.79 18.52 -55.62
CA GLY A 4 41.35 18.58 -55.97
C GLY A 4 40.95 17.59 -57.10
N GLY A 5 39.80 16.89 -57.01
CA GLY A 5 39.29 16.06 -58.13
C GLY A 5 38.22 15.00 -57.82
N LEU A 6 37.00 15.24 -58.31
CA LEU A 6 35.97 14.25 -58.73
C LEU A 6 36.14 14.02 -60.26
N PRO A 7 35.67 12.93 -60.94
CA PRO A 7 34.23 12.62 -61.20
C PRO A 7 33.94 11.08 -61.39
N ASP A 8 32.82 10.49 -61.88
CA ASP A 8 31.37 10.82 -61.96
C ASP A 8 30.51 9.55 -62.28
N TRP A 9 29.16 9.71 -62.27
CA TRP A 9 28.04 9.00 -62.96
C TRP A 9 28.17 7.61 -63.62
N GLY A 10 27.07 6.82 -63.50
CA GLY A 10 26.70 5.74 -64.43
C GLY A 10 25.34 5.08 -64.11
N VAL A 11 24.33 5.25 -64.97
CA VAL A 11 23.01 4.59 -64.87
C VAL A 11 22.66 3.94 -66.23
N GLY A 12 22.09 2.73 -66.22
CA GLY A 12 21.60 2.01 -67.41
C GLY A 12 20.46 1.06 -67.06
N ARG A 13 19.64 0.67 -68.04
CA ARG A 13 18.37 -0.07 -67.84
C ARG A 13 17.99 -0.93 -69.07
N ASP A 14 17.02 -1.84 -68.85
CA ASP A 14 16.06 -2.46 -69.78
C ASP A 14 16.40 -3.78 -70.54
N ASP A 15 15.30 -4.48 -70.90
CA ASP A 15 15.09 -5.62 -71.82
C ASP A 15 15.67 -7.03 -71.49
N GLN A 16 14.87 -8.12 -71.29
CA GLN A 16 13.96 -8.93 -72.15
C GLN A 16 14.58 -10.37 -72.34
N THR A 17 13.92 -11.51 -72.66
CA THR A 17 12.53 -11.87 -73.05
C THR A 17 12.16 -13.32 -72.63
N ASN A 18 10.92 -13.78 -72.90
CA ASN A 18 10.37 -15.16 -72.71
C ASN A 18 10.61 -16.05 -73.98
N PRO A 19 10.43 -17.41 -74.02
CA PRO A 19 9.08 -18.01 -74.25
C PRO A 19 8.77 -19.49 -73.80
N GLU A 20 7.50 -19.71 -73.42
CA GLU A 20 6.52 -20.82 -73.67
C GLU A 20 6.89 -22.29 -74.02
N SER A 21 6.14 -23.28 -73.45
CA SER A 21 4.97 -23.99 -74.09
C SER A 21 4.65 -25.46 -73.67
N GLN A 22 3.34 -25.75 -73.45
CA GLN A 22 2.61 -27.05 -73.59
C GLN A 22 2.95 -28.28 -72.67
N SER A 23 2.15 -29.38 -72.56
CA SER A 23 0.67 -29.63 -72.58
C SER A 23 0.29 -31.08 -72.10
N ARG A 24 -1.03 -31.42 -72.03
CA ARG A 24 -1.69 -32.74 -71.72
C ARG A 24 -1.70 -33.21 -70.24
N SER A 25 -2.70 -33.94 -69.71
CA SER A 25 -4.12 -34.24 -70.09
C SER A 25 -4.94 -34.80 -68.89
N ALA A 26 -6.28 -34.76 -68.95
CA ALA A 26 -7.24 -35.14 -67.87
C ALA A 26 -7.66 -36.66 -67.93
N PRO A 27 -8.70 -37.23 -67.22
CA PRO A 27 -9.92 -36.63 -66.63
C PRO A 27 -10.42 -37.17 -65.25
N GLY A 28 -11.49 -36.54 -64.70
CA GLY A 28 -12.32 -37.08 -63.60
C GLY A 28 -13.35 -36.07 -63.05
N GLY A 29 -14.64 -36.44 -62.99
CA GLY A 29 -15.76 -35.62 -62.45
C GLY A 29 -16.52 -36.34 -61.32
N PRO A 30 -17.73 -35.90 -60.88
CA PRO A 30 -18.69 -35.04 -61.58
C PRO A 30 -19.17 -33.78 -60.78
N ARG A 31 -20.25 -33.14 -61.28
CA ARG A 31 -20.84 -31.86 -60.81
C ARG A 31 -22.11 -32.06 -59.96
N LEU A 32 -22.54 -31.01 -59.26
CA LEU A 32 -23.93 -30.50 -59.10
C LEU A 32 -23.88 -29.17 -58.30
N ALA A 33 -24.90 -28.31 -58.29
CA ALA A 33 -25.51 -27.56 -59.40
C ALA A 33 -26.16 -26.28 -58.82
N ALA A 34 -26.19 -25.18 -59.58
CA ALA A 34 -26.82 -23.93 -59.13
C ALA A 34 -28.24 -23.78 -59.72
N CYS A 35 -29.21 -23.49 -58.86
CA CYS A 35 -30.56 -23.04 -59.26
C CYS A 35 -30.81 -21.64 -58.72
N ALA A 36 -30.99 -20.68 -59.62
CA ALA A 36 -31.57 -19.38 -59.29
C ALA A 36 -33.10 -19.47 -59.43
N PHE A 37 -33.82 -18.81 -58.53
CA PHE A 37 -35.25 -18.51 -58.68
C PHE A 37 -35.51 -17.08 -58.24
N ALA A 38 -36.31 -16.36 -59.01
CA ALA A 38 -36.78 -15.02 -58.67
C ALA A 38 -38.25 -14.91 -59.07
N MET A 39 -39.12 -14.48 -58.14
CA MET A 39 -40.42 -13.90 -58.47
C MET A 39 -40.97 -13.04 -57.33
N GLU A 40 -41.98 -12.23 -57.65
CA GLU A 40 -42.19 -10.92 -57.03
C GLU A 40 -43.16 -10.83 -55.84
N SER A 41 -42.88 -9.86 -54.98
CA SER A 41 -43.85 -8.97 -54.31
C SER A 41 -44.89 -9.55 -53.33
N ARG A 42 -44.81 -9.11 -52.07
CA ARG A 42 -45.73 -8.14 -51.43
C ARG A 42 -45.47 -8.07 -49.92
N GLY A 43 -45.58 -6.89 -49.33
CA GLY A 43 -45.41 -6.66 -47.89
C GLY A 43 -44.42 -5.53 -47.60
N LYS A 44 -44.82 -4.51 -46.86
CA LYS A 44 -43.99 -3.34 -46.52
C LYS A 44 -43.67 -3.32 -45.03
N ARG A 45 -42.44 -2.92 -44.70
CA ARG A 45 -41.92 -2.53 -43.36
C ARG A 45 -41.85 -3.66 -42.32
N ILE A 46 -40.62 -4.10 -42.02
CA ILE A 46 -39.90 -3.89 -40.74
C ILE A 46 -38.45 -4.38 -40.97
N LEU A 47 -37.53 -3.47 -41.31
CA LEU A 47 -36.08 -3.72 -41.22
C LEU A 47 -35.26 -2.41 -41.25
N PRO A 48 -35.06 -1.78 -40.07
CA PRO A 48 -33.81 -1.06 -39.83
C PRO A 48 -33.17 -1.37 -38.47
N PHE A 49 -33.62 -2.41 -37.76
CA PHE A 49 -33.18 -2.71 -36.39
C PHE A 49 -32.09 -3.78 -36.24
N LEU A 50 -31.91 -4.67 -37.23
CA LEU A 50 -30.96 -5.80 -37.09
C LEU A 50 -29.48 -5.43 -37.30
N LEU A 51 -29.21 -4.28 -37.92
CA LEU A 51 -27.84 -3.81 -38.23
C LEU A 51 -27.23 -2.92 -37.12
N VAL A 52 -28.04 -2.43 -36.18
CA VAL A 52 -27.57 -1.66 -35.01
C VAL A 52 -27.01 -2.59 -33.93
N ILE A 53 -27.56 -3.81 -33.81
CA ILE A 53 -27.21 -4.75 -32.73
C ILE A 53 -25.78 -5.30 -32.90
N ILE A 54 -25.30 -5.49 -34.13
CA ILE A 54 -23.93 -5.94 -34.40
C ILE A 54 -22.90 -4.81 -34.17
N ALA A 55 -23.28 -3.56 -34.39
CA ALA A 55 -22.42 -2.40 -34.10
C ALA A 55 -22.30 -2.09 -32.60
N ALA A 56 -23.29 -2.48 -31.78
CA ALA A 56 -23.28 -2.26 -30.33
C ALA A 56 -22.44 -3.29 -29.54
N ALA A 57 -22.11 -4.44 -30.15
CA ALA A 57 -21.30 -5.49 -29.52
C ALA A 57 -19.78 -5.21 -29.54
N ALA A 58 -19.34 -4.14 -30.21
CA ALA A 58 -17.96 -3.70 -30.31
C ALA A 58 -17.73 -2.37 -29.57
N ALA A 59 -18.24 -2.26 -28.34
CA ALA A 59 -17.62 -1.35 -27.38
C ALA A 59 -16.13 -1.76 -27.27
N PRO A 60 -15.16 -0.82 -27.35
CA PRO A 60 -13.78 -1.17 -27.15
C PRO A 60 -13.64 -1.75 -25.75
N SER A 61 -13.18 -3.00 -25.65
CA SER A 61 -12.67 -3.52 -24.38
C SER A 61 -11.66 -2.50 -23.89
N ALA A 62 -11.81 -2.04 -22.65
CA ALA A 62 -10.91 -1.05 -22.10
C ALA A 62 -9.48 -1.58 -22.25
N MET A 63 -8.69 -0.96 -23.14
CA MET A 63 -7.28 -1.30 -23.30
C MET A 63 -6.68 -1.31 -21.89
N PRO A 64 -5.98 -2.38 -21.48
CA PRO A 64 -5.24 -2.36 -20.24
C PRO A 64 -4.42 -1.08 -20.22
N ARG A 65 -4.73 -0.21 -19.25
CA ARG A 65 -3.94 1.00 -19.02
C ARG A 65 -2.53 0.51 -18.74
N ASP A 66 -1.55 1.10 -19.40
CA ASP A 66 -0.17 0.62 -19.35
C ASP A 66 0.24 0.37 -17.89
N GLU A 67 0.47 -0.90 -17.56
CA GLU A 67 0.83 -1.35 -16.21
C GLU A 67 2.19 -0.73 -15.79
N ARG A 68 2.88 -0.08 -16.73
CA ARG A 68 4.12 0.67 -16.58
C ARG A 68 3.95 2.19 -16.61
N GLU A 69 2.88 2.74 -16.03
CA GLU A 69 2.78 4.20 -15.76
C GLU A 69 3.93 4.66 -14.84
N VAL A 70 4.95 5.28 -15.44
CA VAL A 70 6.07 5.97 -14.78
C VAL A 70 5.81 7.47 -14.81
N VAL A 71 5.83 8.10 -13.63
CA VAL A 71 5.70 9.54 -13.45
C VAL A 71 7.07 10.12 -13.08
N VAL A 72 7.66 10.87 -14.02
CA VAL A 72 8.91 11.59 -13.76
C VAL A 72 8.65 12.73 -12.78
N VAL A 73 9.45 12.76 -11.71
CA VAL A 73 9.47 13.80 -10.69
C VAL A 73 10.66 14.72 -10.95
N SER A 74 10.41 15.89 -11.51
CA SER A 74 11.42 16.90 -11.84
C SER A 74 11.70 17.87 -10.69
N GLY A 75 12.93 18.37 -10.61
CA GLY A 75 13.34 19.42 -9.67
C GLY A 75 13.94 18.90 -8.36
N ALA A 76 14.79 19.72 -7.76
CA ALA A 76 15.58 19.36 -6.59
C ALA A 76 14.73 19.28 -5.30
N PRO A 77 15.13 18.46 -4.30
CA PRO A 77 16.36 17.63 -4.25
C PRO A 77 16.35 16.43 -5.22
N ASP A 78 17.53 16.07 -5.70
CA ASP A 78 17.78 14.87 -6.51
C ASP A 78 17.89 13.60 -5.65
N GLY A 79 17.45 12.46 -6.19
CA GLY A 79 17.47 11.16 -5.52
C GLY A 79 16.41 10.97 -4.42
N VAL A 80 15.42 11.86 -4.34
CA VAL A 80 14.42 11.91 -3.25
C VAL A 80 13.00 11.88 -3.80
N VAL A 81 12.05 11.24 -3.12
CA VAL A 81 10.61 11.49 -3.28
C VAL A 81 9.92 11.51 -1.91
N TRP A 82 8.84 12.28 -1.75
CA TRP A 82 8.03 12.30 -0.53
C TRP A 82 6.53 12.19 -0.77
N VAL A 83 5.88 11.50 0.17
CA VAL A 83 4.52 10.96 0.04
C VAL A 83 3.74 11.30 1.31
N ALA A 84 2.52 11.80 1.16
CA ALA A 84 1.59 11.93 2.29
C ALA A 84 0.76 10.64 2.41
N GLN A 85 0.69 10.06 3.62
CA GLN A 85 -0.28 9.01 3.97
C GLN A 85 -1.32 9.60 4.93
N LEU A 86 -2.58 9.29 4.65
CA LEU A 86 -3.75 9.49 5.50
C LEU A 86 -4.45 8.15 5.68
N SER A 87 -5.12 7.93 6.81
CA SER A 87 -5.81 6.68 7.09
C SER A 87 -6.97 6.89 8.06
N ASP A 88 -7.97 6.02 7.99
CA ASP A 88 -9.03 5.90 8.97
C ASP A 88 -9.72 7.26 9.19
N LEU A 89 -10.31 7.77 8.10
CA LEU A 89 -11.00 9.06 8.03
C LEU A 89 -12.33 9.02 8.78
N HIS A 90 -13.12 7.97 8.52
CA HIS A 90 -14.48 7.76 9.00
C HIS A 90 -15.32 9.04 8.92
N PHE A 91 -15.43 9.68 7.74
CA PHE A 91 -16.37 10.79 7.61
C PHE A 91 -17.79 10.30 7.89
N SER A 92 -18.59 11.12 8.58
CA SER A 92 -19.90 10.69 9.06
C SER A 92 -20.87 11.82 9.33
N VAL A 93 -22.13 11.59 8.97
CA VAL A 93 -23.29 12.42 9.32
C VAL A 93 -23.55 12.51 10.84
N HIS A 94 -22.89 11.67 11.64
CA HIS A 94 -22.95 11.72 13.10
C HIS A 94 -21.72 12.39 13.72
N HIS A 95 -20.68 12.65 12.92
CA HIS A 95 -19.40 13.23 13.32
C HIS A 95 -18.82 14.18 12.25
N PRO A 96 -19.55 15.25 11.87
CA PRO A 96 -19.13 16.18 10.81
C PRO A 96 -17.84 16.95 11.15
N GLU A 97 -17.42 16.98 12.43
CA GLU A 97 -16.14 17.56 12.84
C GLU A 97 -14.95 16.87 12.14
N ARG A 98 -15.07 15.57 11.79
CA ARG A 98 -13.99 14.82 11.14
C ARG A 98 -13.68 15.36 9.74
N ALA A 99 -14.71 15.66 8.95
CA ALA A 99 -14.56 16.22 7.60
C ALA A 99 -14.30 17.73 7.63
N TYR A 100 -14.89 18.47 8.58
CA TYR A 100 -14.58 19.88 8.81
C TYR A 100 -13.10 20.11 9.16
N ASP A 101 -12.57 19.35 10.11
CA ASP A 101 -11.15 19.42 10.48
C ASP A 101 -10.24 19.00 9.31
N PHE A 102 -10.68 18.04 8.48
CA PHE A 102 -9.89 17.57 7.33
C PHE A 102 -9.71 18.69 6.32
N ARG A 103 -10.80 19.36 5.90
CA ARG A 103 -10.77 20.58 5.07
C ARG A 103 -9.84 21.63 5.65
N ARG A 104 -9.98 21.91 6.96
CA ARG A 104 -9.26 22.96 7.68
C ARG A 104 -7.75 22.73 7.80
N TYR A 105 -7.31 21.48 7.99
CA TYR A 105 -5.92 21.17 8.31
C TYR A 105 -5.16 20.48 7.17
N VAL A 106 -5.77 19.51 6.49
CA VAL A 106 -5.08 18.68 5.48
C VAL A 106 -4.84 19.45 4.19
N GLY A 107 -5.81 20.23 3.70
CA GLY A 107 -5.66 21.01 2.46
C GLY A 107 -4.47 21.98 2.51
N PRO A 108 -4.40 22.86 3.53
CA PRO A 108 -3.25 23.76 3.73
C PRO A 108 -1.93 23.03 4.04
N ALA A 109 -1.95 21.88 4.71
CA ALA A 109 -0.74 21.11 4.97
C ALA A 109 -0.20 20.45 3.69
N LEU A 110 -1.07 19.92 2.83
CA LEU A 110 -0.69 19.37 1.53
C LEU A 110 -0.18 20.46 0.57
N ALA A 111 -0.75 21.67 0.62
CA ALA A 111 -0.23 22.84 -0.11
C ALA A 111 1.20 23.22 0.31
N MET A 112 1.53 23.06 1.60
CA MET A 112 2.82 23.40 2.19
C MET A 112 3.88 22.30 2.01
N VAL A 113 3.46 21.02 2.04
CA VAL A 113 4.36 19.87 1.84
C VAL A 113 4.62 19.59 0.37
N ASN A 114 3.67 19.90 -0.52
CA ASN A 114 3.75 19.65 -1.96
C ASN A 114 4.25 18.22 -2.31
N PRO A 115 3.61 17.15 -1.80
CA PRO A 115 4.08 15.77 -1.97
C PRO A 115 3.94 15.28 -3.42
N ASP A 116 4.84 14.37 -3.80
CA ASP A 116 4.83 13.72 -5.12
C ASP A 116 3.67 12.71 -5.26
N LEU A 117 3.16 12.19 -4.13
CA LEU A 117 2.07 11.22 -4.04
C LEU A 117 1.24 11.42 -2.74
N VAL A 118 -0.07 11.13 -2.80
CA VAL A 118 -0.98 11.15 -1.64
C VAL A 118 -1.75 9.83 -1.57
N LEU A 119 -1.57 9.10 -0.47
CA LEU A 119 -2.18 7.80 -0.19
C LEU A 119 -3.24 7.93 0.90
N ILE A 120 -4.40 7.27 0.71
CA ILE A 120 -5.48 7.22 1.69
C ILE A 120 -5.83 5.74 1.95
N THR A 121 -5.27 5.18 3.04
CA THR A 121 -5.24 3.74 3.35
C THR A 121 -6.52 3.20 4.02
N GLY A 122 -7.68 3.56 3.47
CA GLY A 122 -8.98 2.99 3.83
C GLY A 122 -9.71 3.63 5.02
N ASP A 123 -10.89 3.09 5.27
CA ASP A 123 -11.94 3.60 6.16
C ASP A 123 -12.23 5.08 5.92
N LEU A 124 -12.65 5.35 4.68
CA LEU A 124 -13.02 6.68 4.16
C LEU A 124 -14.30 7.19 4.85
N THR A 125 -15.26 6.29 5.10
CA THR A 125 -16.58 6.56 5.70
C THR A 125 -16.81 5.77 7.00
N ASP A 126 -17.67 6.23 7.93
CA ASP A 126 -17.90 5.50 9.19
C ASP A 126 -18.94 4.39 9.07
N GLY A 127 -19.89 4.46 8.13
CA GLY A 127 -20.80 3.35 7.78
C GLY A 127 -21.61 2.81 8.97
N LYS A 128 -21.86 3.64 9.99
CA LYS A 128 -22.40 3.26 11.30
C LYS A 128 -23.55 4.18 11.70
N SER A 129 -24.66 3.59 12.14
CA SER A 129 -25.78 4.32 12.72
C SER A 129 -25.41 4.97 14.05
N LYS A 130 -26.14 6.02 14.45
CA LYS A 130 -25.92 6.80 15.69
C LYS A 130 -25.95 5.96 16.97
N ASP A 131 -26.69 4.86 16.97
CA ASP A 131 -26.79 3.89 18.08
C ASP A 131 -25.70 2.79 18.03
N LEU A 132 -24.88 2.77 16.97
CA LEU A 132 -23.88 1.77 16.63
C LEU A 132 -24.42 0.34 16.39
N LEU A 133 -25.75 0.16 16.33
CA LEU A 133 -26.41 -1.15 16.17
C LEU A 133 -26.50 -1.61 14.71
N THR A 134 -26.47 -0.68 13.75
CA THR A 134 -26.49 -0.98 12.31
C THR A 134 -25.21 -0.51 11.65
N MET A 135 -24.51 -1.44 10.98
CA MET A 135 -23.32 -1.14 10.19
C MET A 135 -23.63 -1.44 8.72
N LYS A 136 -23.66 -0.39 7.88
CA LYS A 136 -23.96 -0.44 6.45
C LYS A 136 -23.46 0.83 5.75
N GLN A 137 -23.31 0.76 4.43
CA GLN A 137 -23.05 1.95 3.61
C GLN A 137 -24.10 3.06 3.80
N ASN A 138 -23.61 4.31 3.82
CA ASN A 138 -24.41 5.53 3.96
C ASN A 138 -23.98 6.55 2.89
N GLU A 139 -24.81 6.74 1.87
CA GLU A 139 -24.47 7.54 0.68
C GLU A 139 -24.12 9.00 1.01
N VAL A 140 -24.69 9.56 2.07
CA VAL A 140 -24.42 10.94 2.50
C VAL A 140 -22.98 11.11 3.00
N GLU A 141 -22.39 10.07 3.60
CA GLU A 141 -20.98 10.07 4.04
C GLU A 141 -20.03 10.00 2.84
N TRP A 142 -20.43 9.29 1.77
CA TRP A 142 -19.69 9.25 0.51
C TRP A 142 -19.80 10.53 -0.31
N VAL A 143 -20.95 11.21 -0.28
CA VAL A 143 -21.12 12.55 -0.85
C VAL A 143 -20.29 13.59 -0.07
N GLU A 144 -20.23 13.49 1.27
CA GLU A 144 -19.31 14.29 2.08
C GLU A 144 -17.83 14.00 1.72
N TYR A 145 -17.46 12.73 1.53
CA TYR A 145 -16.12 12.34 1.11
C TYR A 145 -15.76 12.91 -0.28
N GLU A 146 -16.61 12.74 -1.30
CA GLU A 146 -16.35 13.29 -2.63
C GLU A 146 -16.22 14.83 -2.60
N SER A 147 -17.11 15.51 -1.86
CA SER A 147 -17.06 16.97 -1.67
C SER A 147 -15.78 17.41 -0.96
N THR A 148 -15.42 16.73 0.13
CA THR A 148 -14.23 17.05 0.94
C THR A 148 -12.96 16.83 0.12
N MET A 149 -12.83 15.70 -0.56
CA MET A 149 -11.64 15.41 -1.36
C MET A 149 -11.52 16.34 -2.57
N LYS A 150 -12.63 16.75 -3.20
CA LYS A 150 -12.60 17.80 -4.24
C LYS A 150 -12.02 19.10 -3.69
N GLU A 151 -12.56 19.60 -2.57
CA GLU A 151 -12.12 20.84 -1.91
C GLU A 151 -10.64 20.77 -1.49
N ILE A 152 -10.18 19.61 -1.01
CA ILE A 152 -8.78 19.36 -0.64
C ILE A 152 -7.85 19.40 -1.87
N ILE A 153 -8.24 18.79 -2.98
CA ILE A 153 -7.49 18.85 -4.26
C ILE A 153 -7.40 20.30 -4.75
N GLU A 154 -8.51 21.05 -4.72
CA GLU A 154 -8.57 22.44 -5.18
C GLU A 154 -7.74 23.38 -4.28
N ASN A 155 -7.85 23.26 -2.95
CA ASN A 155 -7.14 24.10 -1.98
C ASN A 155 -5.64 23.75 -1.87
N SER A 156 -5.27 22.47 -2.00
CA SER A 156 -3.86 22.06 -2.03
C SER A 156 -3.15 22.39 -3.35
N LYS A 157 -3.92 22.65 -4.42
CA LYS A 157 -3.47 22.84 -5.81
C LYS A 157 -2.75 21.62 -6.40
N LEU A 158 -2.79 20.47 -5.72
CA LEU A 158 -2.14 19.25 -6.16
C LEU A 158 -2.92 18.59 -7.32
N PRO A 159 -2.25 18.01 -8.31
CA PRO A 159 -2.93 17.41 -9.45
C PRO A 159 -3.65 16.12 -9.01
N ARG A 160 -4.98 16.06 -9.21
CA ARG A 160 -5.85 14.93 -8.78
C ARG A 160 -5.28 13.52 -9.04
N ARG A 161 -4.49 13.34 -10.10
CA ARG A 161 -3.82 12.06 -10.43
C ARG A 161 -2.90 11.51 -9.34
N ILE A 162 -2.30 12.35 -8.48
CA ILE A 162 -1.37 11.86 -7.43
C ILE A 162 -2.09 11.35 -6.17
N PHE A 163 -3.42 11.47 -6.11
CA PHE A 163 -4.22 10.92 -5.01
C PHE A 163 -4.64 9.48 -5.34
N TYR A 164 -4.40 8.57 -4.41
CA TYR A 164 -4.80 7.16 -4.45
C TYR A 164 -5.53 6.81 -3.16
N ASP A 165 -6.82 6.47 -3.26
CA ASP A 165 -7.63 5.96 -2.16
C ASP A 165 -7.96 4.47 -2.33
N MET A 166 -8.36 3.81 -1.26
CA MET A 166 -8.75 2.40 -1.24
C MET A 166 -9.84 2.17 -0.20
N ARG A 167 -10.51 1.01 -0.25
CA ARG A 167 -11.48 0.61 0.77
C ARG A 167 -10.78 0.20 2.05
N GLY A 168 -11.36 0.56 3.19
CA GLY A 168 -11.23 -0.22 4.42
C GLY A 168 -12.44 -1.12 4.68
N ASN A 169 -12.50 -1.73 5.86
CA ASN A 169 -13.61 -2.62 6.20
C ASN A 169 -14.94 -1.88 6.43
N HIS A 170 -14.91 -0.61 6.87
CA HIS A 170 -16.12 0.22 6.96
C HIS A 170 -16.69 0.55 5.57
N ASP A 171 -15.83 0.86 4.60
CA ASP A 171 -16.21 1.19 3.22
C ASP A 171 -16.83 0.01 2.46
N SER A 172 -16.81 -1.18 3.07
CA SER A 172 -17.41 -2.41 2.54
C SER A 172 -18.65 -2.85 3.32
N PHE A 173 -19.03 -2.21 4.44
CA PHE A 173 -20.12 -2.71 5.29
C PHE A 173 -21.45 -2.93 4.55
N GLY A 174 -21.88 -4.18 4.48
CA GLY A 174 -23.18 -4.58 3.91
C GLY A 174 -23.29 -4.47 2.38
N VAL A 175 -22.17 -4.36 1.66
CA VAL A 175 -22.12 -4.34 0.19
C VAL A 175 -22.31 -5.77 -0.35
N PRO A 176 -23.35 -6.06 -1.15
CA PRO A 176 -23.65 -7.44 -1.56
C PRO A 176 -22.71 -7.98 -2.64
N ALA A 177 -22.19 -7.11 -3.52
CA ALA A 177 -21.19 -7.41 -4.52
C ALA A 177 -20.48 -6.11 -4.96
N SER A 178 -19.27 -6.23 -5.53
CA SER A 178 -18.50 -5.08 -6.02
C SER A 178 -19.06 -4.56 -7.36
N GLY A 179 -19.13 -3.24 -7.53
CA GLY A 179 -19.64 -2.56 -8.74
C GLY A 179 -21.16 -2.30 -8.77
N GLU A 180 -21.93 -2.92 -7.88
CA GLU A 180 -23.39 -2.79 -7.79
C GLU A 180 -23.86 -1.51 -7.07
N ASP A 181 -25.17 -1.24 -7.06
CA ASP A 181 -25.82 -0.02 -6.50
C ASP A 181 -25.33 0.43 -5.11
N TYR A 182 -24.88 -0.51 -4.27
CA TYR A 182 -24.42 -0.24 -2.89
C TYR A 182 -22.90 -0.13 -2.74
N ASP A 183 -22.10 -0.41 -3.77
CA ASP A 183 -20.63 -0.24 -3.75
C ASP A 183 -20.26 1.23 -4.00
N PHE A 184 -20.54 2.07 -3.00
CA PHE A 184 -20.33 3.50 -3.09
C PHE A 184 -18.84 3.89 -3.27
N TYR A 185 -17.88 3.04 -2.90
CA TYR A 185 -16.48 3.24 -3.29
C TYR A 185 -16.33 3.32 -4.82
N SER A 186 -16.93 2.40 -5.56
CA SER A 186 -16.90 2.40 -7.04
C SER A 186 -17.67 3.57 -7.67
N LYS A 187 -18.50 4.29 -6.90
CA LYS A 187 -19.28 5.46 -7.33
C LYS A 187 -18.65 6.80 -6.94
N TYR A 188 -17.90 6.86 -5.83
CA TYR A 188 -17.45 8.11 -5.20
C TYR A 188 -15.92 8.24 -5.00
N SER A 189 -15.16 7.14 -4.94
CA SER A 189 -13.70 7.18 -4.70
C SER A 189 -12.92 7.93 -5.78
N ILE A 190 -11.79 8.53 -5.40
CA ILE A 190 -10.89 9.25 -6.31
C ILE A 190 -10.41 8.31 -7.42
N ASN A 191 -10.00 7.09 -7.05
CA ASN A 191 -9.57 6.06 -7.97
C ASN A 191 -10.69 5.65 -8.96
N ALA A 192 -11.94 5.46 -8.52
CA ALA A 192 -13.05 5.19 -9.43
C ALA A 192 -13.31 6.35 -10.42
N LYS A 193 -13.32 7.60 -9.95
CA LYS A 193 -13.50 8.79 -10.82
C LYS A 193 -12.34 8.94 -11.83
N LEU A 194 -11.13 8.50 -11.48
CA LEU A 194 -9.97 8.45 -12.36
C LEU A 194 -9.94 7.22 -13.29
N ARG A 195 -10.92 6.31 -13.19
CA ARG A 195 -10.99 5.02 -13.90
C ARG A 195 -9.78 4.12 -13.62
N ARG A 196 -9.36 4.05 -12.35
CA ARG A 196 -8.52 2.98 -11.82
C ARG A 196 -9.45 1.85 -11.36
N GLN A 197 -9.23 0.66 -11.90
CA GLN A 197 -10.07 -0.52 -11.69
C GLN A 197 -9.19 -1.71 -11.33
N GLY A 198 -9.74 -2.65 -10.55
CA GLY A 198 -8.97 -3.76 -9.97
C GLY A 198 -8.57 -3.50 -8.52
N ARG A 199 -8.33 -4.59 -7.78
CA ARG A 199 -7.98 -4.58 -6.34
C ARG A 199 -6.48 -4.35 -6.08
N VAL A 200 -5.64 -4.46 -7.11
CA VAL A 200 -4.22 -4.07 -7.09
C VAL A 200 -4.06 -2.83 -7.97
N GLN A 201 -3.28 -1.84 -7.52
CA GLN A 201 -2.97 -0.62 -8.26
C GLN A 201 -1.48 -0.31 -8.12
N SER A 202 -0.75 -0.07 -9.22
CA SER A 202 0.64 0.39 -9.18
C SER A 202 0.78 1.85 -9.60
N ILE A 203 1.86 2.48 -9.15
CA ILE A 203 2.45 3.70 -9.73
C ILE A 203 3.94 3.69 -9.48
N THR A 204 4.72 4.06 -10.49
CA THR A 204 6.17 4.26 -10.34
C THR A 204 6.47 5.75 -10.42
N LEU A 205 7.13 6.30 -9.40
CA LEU A 205 7.77 7.62 -9.50
C LEU A 205 9.21 7.42 -9.95
N GLU A 206 9.73 8.29 -10.82
CA GLU A 206 11.14 8.28 -11.22
C GLU A 206 11.78 9.64 -10.95
N ASN A 207 12.85 9.67 -10.16
CA ASN A 207 13.61 10.87 -9.83
C ASN A 207 15.11 10.57 -9.97
N SER A 208 15.83 11.42 -10.70
CA SER A 208 17.30 11.39 -10.83
C SER A 208 17.88 10.01 -11.21
N GLY A 209 17.19 9.25 -12.08
CA GLY A 209 17.59 7.91 -12.52
C GLY A 209 17.28 6.78 -11.52
N ARG A 210 16.38 7.01 -10.55
CA ARG A 210 15.97 6.04 -9.52
C ARG A 210 14.46 5.84 -9.57
N LYS A 211 14.00 4.59 -9.43
CA LYS A 211 12.57 4.23 -9.47
C LYS A 211 12.03 3.97 -8.08
N HIS A 212 10.82 4.45 -7.82
CA HIS A 212 10.08 4.28 -6.57
C HIS A 212 8.70 3.70 -6.89
N LEU A 213 8.58 2.37 -6.74
CA LEU A 213 7.37 1.63 -7.05
C LEU A 213 6.45 1.57 -5.83
N PHE A 214 5.24 2.09 -5.96
CA PHE A 214 4.18 2.01 -4.97
C PHE A 214 3.09 1.05 -5.47
N VAL A 215 2.72 0.05 -4.66
CA VAL A 215 1.65 -0.91 -4.99
C VAL A 215 0.58 -0.92 -3.91
N GLY A 216 -0.62 -0.46 -4.25
CA GLY A 216 -1.81 -0.47 -3.41
C GLY A 216 -2.55 -1.80 -3.50
N PHE A 217 -2.94 -2.35 -2.35
CA PHE A 217 -3.61 -3.64 -2.21
C PHE A 217 -4.92 -3.52 -1.42
N ASP A 218 -6.04 -3.55 -2.14
CA ASP A 218 -7.39 -3.66 -1.57
C ASP A 218 -7.71 -5.15 -1.33
N SER A 219 -7.61 -5.57 -0.06
CA SER A 219 -7.94 -6.92 0.40
C SER A 219 -9.29 -7.01 1.11
N THR A 220 -10.21 -6.05 0.95
CA THR A 220 -11.56 -6.22 1.53
C THR A 220 -12.33 -7.33 0.80
N MET A 221 -13.29 -7.95 1.48
CA MET A 221 -14.14 -8.98 0.88
C MET A 221 -14.90 -8.46 -0.35
N GLU A 222 -15.15 -9.34 -1.32
CA GLU A 222 -16.01 -9.05 -2.47
C GLU A 222 -17.48 -8.88 -2.06
N ILE A 223 -17.94 -9.74 -1.13
CA ILE A 223 -19.20 -9.59 -0.40
C ILE A 223 -18.86 -8.96 0.96
N GLY A 224 -19.14 -7.68 1.10
CA GLY A 224 -18.83 -6.91 2.29
C GLY A 224 -19.79 -7.20 3.44
N LEU A 225 -19.30 -7.88 4.47
CA LEU A 225 -20.10 -8.23 5.64
C LEU A 225 -20.45 -6.98 6.48
N ARG A 226 -21.36 -7.10 7.43
CA ARG A 226 -21.61 -6.05 8.43
C ARG A 226 -20.67 -6.25 9.62
N GLY A 227 -20.30 -5.18 10.33
CA GLY A 227 -19.63 -5.35 11.62
C GLY A 227 -20.54 -6.06 12.64
N PRO A 228 -19.98 -6.80 13.62
CA PRO A 228 -18.55 -6.88 13.93
C PRO A 228 -17.73 -7.85 13.07
N THR A 229 -18.34 -8.64 12.16
CA THR A 229 -17.62 -9.71 11.46
C THR A 229 -16.74 -9.23 10.30
N ASN A 230 -17.06 -8.09 9.67
CA ASN A 230 -16.21 -7.46 8.67
C ASN A 230 -15.03 -6.73 9.35
N LEU A 231 -14.02 -7.49 9.80
CA LEU A 231 -12.85 -7.00 10.52
C LEU A 231 -11.51 -7.38 9.87
N PHE A 232 -11.44 -8.50 9.13
CA PHE A 232 -10.22 -9.00 8.51
C PHE A 232 -10.16 -8.68 7.01
N GLY A 233 -8.96 -8.55 6.47
CA GLY A 233 -8.70 -8.62 5.03
C GLY A 233 -8.76 -10.06 4.56
N HIS A 234 -9.34 -10.30 3.38
CA HIS A 234 -9.52 -11.63 2.78
C HIS A 234 -8.93 -11.63 1.35
N PRO A 235 -7.60 -11.74 1.19
CA PRO A 235 -6.97 -11.83 -0.12
C PRO A 235 -7.35 -13.15 -0.82
N THR A 236 -7.65 -13.06 -2.12
CA THR A 236 -7.81 -14.24 -2.99
C THR A 236 -6.48 -14.66 -3.61
N ASP A 237 -6.38 -15.90 -4.07
CA ASP A 237 -5.22 -16.39 -4.80
C ASP A 237 -4.94 -15.63 -6.11
N LYS A 238 -5.98 -15.04 -6.72
CA LYS A 238 -5.86 -14.16 -7.89
C LYS A 238 -5.20 -12.82 -7.51
N GLN A 239 -5.72 -12.16 -6.48
CA GLN A 239 -5.11 -10.92 -5.94
C GLN A 239 -3.65 -11.11 -5.52
N MET A 240 -3.31 -12.27 -4.95
CA MET A 240 -1.92 -12.58 -4.58
C MET A 240 -0.97 -12.73 -5.78
N ILE A 241 -1.47 -13.22 -6.92
CA ILE A 241 -0.70 -13.28 -8.17
C ILE A 241 -0.54 -11.87 -8.76
N GLU A 242 -1.63 -11.08 -8.82
CA GLU A 242 -1.61 -9.69 -9.29
C GLU A 242 -0.65 -8.81 -8.47
N LEU A 243 -0.62 -9.00 -7.14
CA LEU A 243 0.28 -8.30 -6.23
C LEU A 243 1.76 -8.64 -6.47
N ASP A 244 2.07 -9.93 -6.60
CA ASP A 244 3.43 -10.41 -6.87
C ASP A 244 3.92 -9.98 -8.28
N GLN A 245 3.02 -9.94 -9.26
CA GLN A 245 3.31 -9.43 -10.60
C GLN A 245 3.59 -7.93 -10.59
N ALA A 246 2.73 -7.12 -9.96
CA ALA A 246 2.93 -5.67 -9.82
C ALA A 246 4.24 -5.35 -9.08
N LEU A 247 4.56 -6.08 -8.01
CA LEU A 247 5.84 -5.91 -7.28
C LEU A 247 7.07 -6.45 -8.05
N SER A 248 6.87 -7.30 -9.06
CA SER A 248 7.94 -7.82 -9.93
C SER A 248 8.21 -6.96 -11.17
N GLN A 249 7.40 -5.94 -11.42
CA GLN A 249 7.35 -5.13 -12.65
C GLN A 249 8.71 -4.66 -13.20
N TRP A 250 9.65 -4.32 -12.31
CA TRP A 250 10.98 -3.79 -12.63
C TRP A 250 12.13 -4.76 -12.30
N ASN A 251 11.85 -6.00 -11.87
CA ASN A 251 12.87 -7.00 -11.50
C ASN A 251 13.73 -7.46 -12.69
N THR A 252 13.33 -7.16 -13.92
CA THR A 252 14.01 -7.58 -15.17
C THR A 252 14.54 -6.40 -16.00
N ASP A 253 14.66 -5.20 -15.42
CA ASP A 253 15.25 -4.05 -16.13
C ASP A 253 16.77 -4.27 -16.31
N PHE A 254 17.18 -4.51 -17.56
CA PHE A 254 18.57 -4.79 -17.94
C PHE A 254 19.56 -3.68 -17.54
N ASP A 255 19.07 -2.44 -17.43
CA ASP A 255 19.84 -1.26 -17.05
C ASP A 255 20.21 -1.19 -15.56
N LYS A 256 19.81 -2.19 -14.75
CA LYS A 256 20.06 -2.28 -13.28
C LYS A 256 19.60 -1.04 -12.49
N VAL A 257 18.56 -0.33 -12.95
CA VAL A 257 18.01 0.87 -12.29
C VAL A 257 17.63 0.57 -10.83
N PRO A 258 18.11 1.34 -9.83
CA PRO A 258 17.74 1.10 -8.43
C PRO A 258 16.24 1.32 -8.19
N VAL A 259 15.55 0.27 -7.71
CA VAL A 259 14.11 0.30 -7.42
C VAL A 259 13.87 0.24 -5.90
N THR A 260 13.24 1.28 -5.33
CA THR A 260 12.66 1.20 -3.99
C THR A 260 11.21 0.75 -4.11
N LYS A 261 10.81 -0.31 -3.39
CA LYS A 261 9.42 -0.81 -3.41
C LYS A 261 8.71 -0.50 -2.09
N ILE A 262 7.51 0.05 -2.19
CA ILE A 262 6.60 0.26 -1.06
C ILE A 262 5.23 -0.33 -1.41
N ALA A 263 4.66 -1.13 -0.51
CA ALA A 263 3.27 -1.54 -0.60
C ALA A 263 2.40 -0.67 0.31
N PHE A 264 1.12 -0.51 -0.02
CA PHE A 264 0.14 0.11 0.87
C PHE A 264 -1.19 -0.65 0.84
N GLY A 265 -1.91 -0.65 1.95
CA GLY A 265 -3.17 -1.37 2.12
C GLY A 265 -3.91 -0.83 3.35
N HIS A 266 -5.11 -1.34 3.62
CA HIS A 266 -5.83 -0.95 4.84
C HIS A 266 -5.41 -1.80 6.06
N PHE A 267 -5.55 -3.11 5.94
CA PHE A 267 -5.37 -4.05 7.05
C PHE A 267 -3.88 -4.33 7.36
N PRO A 268 -3.46 -4.28 8.62
CA PRO A 268 -2.24 -4.95 9.07
C PRO A 268 -2.24 -6.44 8.73
N LEU A 269 -1.07 -7.04 8.66
CA LEU A 269 -0.86 -8.45 8.33
C LEU A 269 -1.41 -9.37 9.42
N SER A 270 -1.42 -8.93 10.68
CA SER A 270 -2.11 -9.61 11.79
C SER A 270 -3.65 -9.56 11.70
N PHE A 271 -4.20 -8.74 10.82
CA PHE A 271 -5.63 -8.62 10.51
C PHE A 271 -5.93 -9.02 9.05
N SER A 272 -5.06 -9.84 8.44
CA SER A 272 -5.24 -10.40 7.10
C SER A 272 -5.29 -11.93 7.14
N ALA A 273 -6.30 -12.52 6.49
CA ALA A 273 -6.42 -13.96 6.33
C ALA A 273 -5.46 -14.52 5.26
N LEU A 274 -5.22 -15.83 5.31
CA LEU A 274 -4.58 -16.57 4.21
C LEU A 274 -5.57 -16.77 3.04
N THR A 275 -5.04 -16.97 1.83
CA THR A 275 -5.83 -17.35 0.66
C THR A 275 -6.41 -18.76 0.77
N GLU A 276 -7.26 -19.18 -0.18
CA GLU A 276 -7.81 -20.55 -0.21
C GLU A 276 -6.71 -21.63 -0.37
N SER A 277 -5.64 -21.32 -1.10
CA SER A 277 -4.44 -22.18 -1.19
C SER A 277 -3.42 -21.97 -0.05
N GLY A 278 -3.72 -21.12 0.93
CA GLY A 278 -2.92 -20.94 2.15
C GLY A 278 -1.79 -19.91 2.06
N LYS A 279 -1.75 -19.06 1.03
CA LYS A 279 -0.70 -18.04 0.87
C LYS A 279 -0.93 -16.85 1.79
N SER A 280 0.16 -16.23 2.27
CA SER A 280 0.13 -14.98 3.02
C SER A 280 0.59 -13.79 2.18
N ILE A 281 0.06 -12.60 2.49
CA ILE A 281 0.56 -11.32 1.97
C ILE A 281 2.04 -11.12 2.40
N LYS A 282 2.38 -11.54 3.62
CA LYS A 282 3.73 -11.46 4.19
C LYS A 282 4.80 -12.11 3.31
N ASP A 283 4.50 -13.25 2.69
CA ASP A 283 5.48 -14.00 1.90
C ASP A 283 5.81 -13.31 0.57
N VAL A 284 4.84 -12.66 -0.07
CA VAL A 284 5.09 -11.84 -1.25
C VAL A 284 5.88 -10.58 -0.88
N PHE A 285 5.61 -9.96 0.28
CA PHE A 285 6.38 -8.80 0.74
C PHE A 285 7.84 -9.16 1.11
N LEU A 286 8.08 -10.30 1.76
CA LEU A 286 9.43 -10.83 2.02
C LEU A 286 10.17 -11.12 0.71
N LYS A 287 9.58 -11.93 -0.17
CA LYS A 287 10.13 -12.30 -1.49
C LYS A 287 10.57 -11.08 -2.32
N GLN A 288 9.81 -9.97 -2.23
CA GLN A 288 10.05 -8.76 -3.01
C GLN A 288 10.94 -7.72 -2.29
N SER A 289 11.39 -8.00 -1.05
CA SER A 289 12.23 -7.17 -0.15
C SER A 289 11.82 -5.69 -0.11
N LEU A 290 10.56 -5.44 0.24
CA LEU A 290 10.01 -4.08 0.30
C LEU A 290 10.75 -3.21 1.32
N ALA A 291 10.83 -1.91 1.05
CA ALA A 291 11.28 -0.98 2.08
C ALA A 291 10.23 -0.83 3.19
N ALA A 292 8.94 -0.73 2.82
CA ALA A 292 7.84 -0.68 3.77
C ALA A 292 6.51 -1.18 3.19
N TYR A 293 5.61 -1.59 4.09
CA TYR A 293 4.17 -1.75 3.91
C TYR A 293 3.45 -0.72 4.80
N LEU A 294 2.64 0.14 4.18
CA LEU A 294 1.89 1.20 4.85
C LEU A 294 0.43 0.76 5.08
N CYS A 295 -0.03 0.78 6.33
CA CYS A 295 -1.39 0.35 6.70
C CYS A 295 -2.05 1.25 7.77
N GLY A 296 -3.29 0.92 8.16
CA GLY A 296 -4.11 1.64 9.14
C GLY A 296 -4.94 0.68 10.00
N HIS A 297 -6.26 0.86 10.00
CA HIS A 297 -7.28 -0.04 10.59
C HIS A 297 -7.33 -0.11 12.13
N LEU A 298 -6.19 -0.05 12.82
CA LEU A 298 -6.14 -0.21 14.28
C LEU A 298 -6.30 1.10 15.06
N HIS A 299 -6.08 2.24 14.40
CA HIS A 299 -6.07 3.57 14.99
C HIS A 299 -4.94 3.80 16.02
N THR A 300 -4.69 5.07 16.34
CA THR A 300 -3.62 5.51 17.26
C THR A 300 -3.63 4.84 18.63
N ARG A 301 -4.80 4.38 19.12
CA ARG A 301 -4.92 3.69 20.42
C ARG A 301 -4.17 2.34 20.44
N PHE A 302 -4.05 1.70 19.29
CA PHE A 302 -3.58 0.31 19.16
C PHE A 302 -2.40 0.19 18.20
N GLY A 303 -2.43 0.88 17.06
CA GLY A 303 -1.44 0.71 16.00
C GLY A 303 -0.29 1.72 15.98
N LYS A 304 -0.35 2.86 16.70
CA LYS A 304 0.76 3.84 16.71
C LYS A 304 2.12 3.23 17.09
N ASN A 305 2.10 2.21 17.95
CA ASN A 305 3.29 1.44 18.36
C ASN A 305 3.40 0.07 17.64
N LEU A 306 2.42 -0.30 16.79
CA LEU A 306 2.49 -1.46 15.90
C LEU A 306 3.33 -1.12 14.66
N LYS A 307 4.62 -0.94 14.90
CA LYS A 307 5.65 -1.14 13.87
C LYS A 307 6.09 -2.59 14.00
N ARG A 308 6.36 -3.26 12.88
CA ARG A 308 6.93 -4.60 12.88
C ARG A 308 7.96 -4.71 11.78
N TYR A 309 9.09 -5.30 12.10
CA TYR A 309 10.14 -5.60 11.15
C TYR A 309 10.20 -7.11 10.94
N TYR A 310 10.01 -7.52 9.69
CA TYR A 310 10.06 -8.91 9.27
C TYR A 310 11.32 -9.13 8.44
N HIS A 311 12.08 -10.17 8.74
CA HIS A 311 13.16 -10.64 7.88
C HIS A 311 13.21 -12.17 7.84
N ARG A 312 13.76 -12.73 6.75
CA ARG A 312 14.03 -14.17 6.60
C ARG A 312 15.51 -14.35 6.29
N ALA A 313 16.25 -14.91 7.24
CA ALA A 313 17.58 -15.47 6.99
C ALA A 313 17.45 -16.87 6.35
N VAL A 314 18.53 -17.44 5.83
CA VAL A 314 18.55 -18.65 4.97
C VAL A 314 18.28 -19.97 5.76
N GLN A 315 17.67 -19.90 6.94
CA GLN A 315 17.12 -21.07 7.62
C GLN A 315 15.59 -20.98 7.64
N GLU A 316 14.95 -22.05 7.16
CA GLU A 316 13.50 -22.25 7.16
C GLU A 316 12.87 -21.89 8.51
N PRO A 317 12.01 -20.85 8.60
CA PRO A 317 11.33 -20.53 9.83
C PRO A 317 10.41 -21.67 10.23
N SER A 318 10.38 -22.01 11.52
CA SER A 318 9.41 -22.96 12.05
C SER A 318 7.97 -22.50 11.76
N LEU A 319 7.01 -23.43 11.74
CA LEU A 319 5.60 -23.06 11.63
C LEU A 319 5.22 -22.02 12.70
N SER A 320 5.71 -22.17 13.94
CA SER A 320 5.55 -21.20 15.03
C SER A 320 5.95 -19.76 14.66
N GLU A 321 7.07 -19.57 13.96
CA GLU A 321 7.55 -18.22 13.58
C GLU A 321 6.71 -17.57 12.46
N HIS A 322 5.85 -18.32 11.78
CA HIS A 322 4.87 -17.70 10.89
C HIS A 322 3.75 -17.00 11.66
N TYR A 323 3.45 -17.44 12.90
CA TYR A 323 2.33 -16.95 13.72
C TYR A 323 2.74 -16.03 14.88
N TYR A 324 3.95 -16.16 15.43
CA TYR A 324 4.38 -15.49 16.67
C TYR A 324 5.56 -14.53 16.47
N GLN A 325 5.51 -13.41 17.21
CA GLN A 325 6.55 -12.38 17.22
C GLN A 325 6.60 -11.74 18.62
N HIS A 326 7.59 -12.12 19.44
CA HIS A 326 7.73 -11.66 20.84
C HIS A 326 8.32 -10.26 20.98
N ASN A 327 8.98 -9.74 19.93
CA ASN A 327 9.63 -8.44 19.90
C ASN A 327 9.41 -7.79 18.54
N MET A 328 9.58 -6.46 18.44
CA MET A 328 9.33 -5.70 17.22
C MET A 328 10.10 -6.17 15.95
N HIS A 329 11.20 -6.90 16.15
CA HIS A 329 12.01 -7.51 15.09
C HIS A 329 11.79 -9.02 15.08
N GLN A 330 11.49 -9.63 13.93
CA GLN A 330 11.33 -11.08 13.80
C GLN A 330 12.61 -11.75 13.26
N GLY A 331 13.39 -12.33 14.16
CA GLY A 331 14.52 -13.21 13.85
C GLY A 331 15.66 -13.04 14.85
N ASP A 332 16.67 -13.90 14.76
CA ASP A 332 17.91 -13.73 15.51
C ASP A 332 18.70 -12.51 15.04
N ALA A 333 19.42 -11.88 15.96
CA ALA A 333 20.28 -10.74 15.63
C ALA A 333 21.48 -11.22 14.78
N PHE A 334 21.76 -10.50 13.68
CA PHE A 334 22.85 -10.83 12.74
C PHE A 334 24.23 -10.87 13.42
N GLN A 335 24.65 -12.05 13.90
CA GLN A 335 26.04 -12.34 14.31
C GLN A 335 26.90 -12.76 13.11
N GLY A 336 26.77 -12.03 12.00
CA GLY A 336 27.49 -12.23 10.74
C GLY A 336 28.88 -11.61 10.74
N ASN A 337 29.85 -12.27 11.39
CA ASN A 337 31.21 -11.70 11.55
C ASN A 337 32.10 -11.78 10.28
N LYS A 338 31.56 -12.30 9.16
CA LYS A 338 32.18 -12.32 7.83
C LYS A 338 31.12 -12.27 6.72
N GLU A 339 30.69 -11.07 6.33
CA GLU A 339 30.01 -10.88 5.04
C GLU A 339 31.06 -10.58 3.97
N ASN A 340 30.96 -11.26 2.84
CA ASN A 340 31.82 -11.03 1.68
C ASN A 340 31.14 -9.97 0.80
N CYS A 341 31.84 -8.88 0.44
CA CYS A 341 31.27 -7.81 -0.41
C CYS A 341 31.17 -8.20 -1.91
N SER A 342 31.03 -9.49 -2.21
CA SER A 342 30.72 -10.01 -3.55
C SER A 342 29.25 -9.77 -3.91
N GLU A 343 28.94 -9.61 -5.20
CA GLU A 343 27.55 -9.41 -5.67
C GLU A 343 26.62 -10.54 -5.20
N GLU A 344 27.08 -11.80 -5.23
CA GLU A 344 26.31 -13.02 -4.88
C GLU A 344 25.98 -13.19 -3.38
N ALA A 345 26.37 -12.28 -2.48
CA ALA A 345 26.02 -12.42 -1.07
C ALA A 345 24.51 -12.30 -0.85
N SER A 346 23.95 -13.23 -0.05
CA SER A 346 22.52 -13.54 0.04
C SER A 346 21.63 -12.30 0.19
N HIS A 347 20.69 -12.16 -0.75
CA HIS A 347 19.63 -11.15 -0.71
C HIS A 347 18.78 -11.34 0.57
N VAL A 348 18.74 -10.31 1.41
CA VAL A 348 17.90 -10.32 2.61
C VAL A 348 16.46 -10.06 2.20
N GLU A 349 15.61 -11.07 2.35
CA GLU A 349 14.16 -10.88 2.34
C GLU A 349 13.76 -10.15 3.64
N GLU A 350 13.34 -8.90 3.52
CA GLU A 350 12.92 -8.07 4.65
C GLU A 350 11.85 -7.07 4.25
N PHE A 351 11.07 -6.57 5.22
CA PHE A 351 10.33 -5.32 5.10
C PHE A 351 9.86 -4.79 6.47
N TRP A 352 9.56 -3.50 6.52
CA TRP A 352 8.83 -2.88 7.63
C TRP A 352 7.32 -2.85 7.39
N GLU A 353 6.52 -3.27 8.37
CA GLU A 353 5.10 -2.93 8.47
C GLU A 353 4.93 -1.71 9.37
N TRP A 354 4.30 -0.66 8.84
CA TRP A 354 4.06 0.60 9.54
C TRP A 354 2.57 0.97 9.53
N GLU A 355 1.86 0.61 10.59
CA GLU A 355 0.52 1.18 10.82
C GLU A 355 0.62 2.71 10.99
N MET A 356 -0.38 3.42 10.49
CA MET A 356 -0.59 4.84 10.74
C MET A 356 -1.81 5.05 11.63
N GLY A 357 -1.59 5.82 12.70
CA GLY A 357 -2.66 6.31 13.55
C GLY A 357 -3.70 7.12 12.79
N ASP A 358 -4.88 7.27 13.39
CA ASP A 358 -6.10 7.62 12.69
C ASP A 358 -6.38 9.10 12.50
N TRP A 359 -7.03 9.46 11.40
CA TRP A 359 -7.65 10.78 11.28
C TRP A 359 -8.85 10.95 12.23
N ARG A 360 -9.73 9.94 12.29
CA ARG A 360 -11.02 9.88 13.01
C ARG A 360 -11.04 10.52 14.39
N LYS A 361 -10.01 10.28 15.22
CA LYS A 361 -9.84 10.85 16.57
C LYS A 361 -8.49 11.56 16.72
N SER A 362 -7.46 11.08 16.03
CA SER A 362 -6.08 11.53 16.28
C SER A 362 -5.59 12.57 15.28
N ARG A 363 -6.43 12.93 14.29
CA ARG A 363 -6.15 13.97 13.28
C ARG A 363 -4.73 13.84 12.72
N SER A 364 -4.34 12.60 12.45
CA SER A 364 -2.96 12.23 12.13
C SER A 364 -2.74 12.16 10.63
N MET A 365 -1.55 12.57 10.19
CA MET A 365 -1.07 12.46 8.81
C MET A 365 0.42 12.14 8.82
N ARG A 366 0.85 11.17 8.04
CA ARG A 366 2.27 10.84 7.88
C ARG A 366 2.82 11.51 6.63
N ILE A 367 4.00 12.12 6.73
CA ILE A 367 4.84 12.36 5.54
C ILE A 367 5.99 11.37 5.58
N LEU A 368 6.14 10.62 4.50
CA LEU A 368 7.21 9.65 4.26
C LEU A 368 8.14 10.22 3.19
N ALA A 369 9.44 9.99 3.32
CA ALA A 369 10.42 10.31 2.29
C ALA A 369 11.28 9.09 2.00
N ILE A 370 11.51 8.85 0.71
CA ILE A 370 12.57 7.98 0.21
C ILE A 370 13.71 8.92 -0.19
N ASP A 371 14.84 8.86 0.52
CA ASP A 371 16.02 9.70 0.30
C ASP A 371 17.21 8.78 -0.04
N ASP A 372 17.66 8.82 -1.30
CA ASP A 372 18.68 7.92 -1.84
C ASP A 372 18.41 6.41 -1.62
N GLY A 373 17.13 6.04 -1.47
CA GLY A 373 16.66 4.66 -1.22
C GLY A 373 16.44 4.33 0.26
N TYR A 374 16.95 5.14 1.18
CA TYR A 374 16.61 5.06 2.60
C TYR A 374 15.20 5.62 2.82
N VAL A 375 14.37 4.92 3.60
CA VAL A 375 12.98 5.33 3.82
C VAL A 375 12.78 5.79 5.26
N SER A 376 12.28 7.01 5.41
CA SER A 376 12.01 7.66 6.68
C SER A 376 10.59 8.24 6.72
N TYR A 377 10.05 8.52 7.89
CA TYR A 377 8.76 9.21 8.01
C TYR A 377 8.66 10.11 9.25
N THR A 378 7.68 11.00 9.24
CA THR A 378 7.27 11.84 10.38
C THR A 378 5.74 11.84 10.49
N ASP A 379 5.21 11.60 11.69
CA ASP A 379 3.76 11.51 11.95
C ASP A 379 3.27 12.82 12.60
N ILE A 380 2.46 13.58 11.88
CA ILE A 380 1.95 14.91 12.27
C ILE A 380 0.64 14.76 13.03
N ASP A 381 0.51 15.49 14.14
CA ASP A 381 -0.70 15.56 14.98
C ASP A 381 -1.34 16.95 14.85
N PHE A 382 -2.54 17.02 14.23
CA PHE A 382 -3.31 18.25 14.05
C PHE A 382 -4.35 18.51 15.15
N ARG A 383 -4.41 17.73 16.24
CA ARG A 383 -5.38 17.96 17.34
C ARG A 383 -5.19 19.30 18.06
N LEU A 384 -3.99 19.87 17.97
CA LEU A 384 -3.64 21.19 18.49
C LEU A 384 -3.64 22.29 17.40
N GLY A 385 -4.21 21.99 16.23
CA GLY A 385 -4.29 22.90 15.07
C GLY A 385 -3.23 22.65 14.00
N SER A 386 -3.22 23.51 12.96
CA SER A 386 -2.24 23.48 11.88
C SER A 386 -0.81 23.65 12.39
N LYS A 387 0.14 22.93 11.80
CA LYS A 387 1.57 23.30 11.89
C LYS A 387 1.88 24.46 10.93
N SER A 388 2.81 25.31 11.34
CA SER A 388 3.51 26.31 10.50
C SER A 388 4.74 25.69 9.84
N ILE A 389 5.45 24.83 10.57
CA ILE A 389 6.66 24.12 10.13
C ILE A 389 6.50 22.60 10.36
N ILE A 390 6.87 21.78 9.38
CA ILE A 390 6.99 20.32 9.44
C ILE A 390 8.44 19.93 9.12
N ILE A 391 9.02 19.05 9.94
CA ILE A 391 10.41 18.61 9.81
C ILE A 391 10.43 17.09 9.61
N LEU A 392 11.08 16.65 8.54
CA LEU A 392 11.30 15.24 8.21
C LEU A 392 12.81 14.99 8.03
N PRO A 393 13.53 14.58 9.10
CA PRO A 393 14.91 14.17 8.98
C PRO A 393 14.97 12.88 8.15
N THR A 394 15.76 12.85 7.09
CA THR A 394 15.82 11.73 6.14
C THR A 394 17.00 10.81 6.41
N PHE A 395 18.16 11.34 6.81
CA PHE A 395 19.33 10.57 7.22
C PHE A 395 20.09 11.26 8.38
N PRO A 396 20.65 10.52 9.36
CA PRO A 396 20.56 9.06 9.56
C PRO A 396 19.17 8.59 10.02
N LEU A 397 18.81 7.34 9.72
CA LEU A 397 17.49 6.76 10.00
C LEU A 397 17.22 6.52 11.50
N ASP A 398 15.94 6.40 11.87
CA ASP A 398 15.54 5.94 13.21
C ASP A 398 15.92 4.47 13.40
N SER A 399 16.89 4.21 14.29
CA SER A 399 17.41 2.85 14.53
C SER A 399 16.37 1.89 15.08
N ARG A 400 15.26 2.40 15.65
CA ARG A 400 14.16 1.57 16.16
C ARG A 400 13.23 1.12 15.05
N PHE A 401 12.82 2.04 14.18
CA PHE A 401 11.60 1.90 13.38
C PHE A 401 11.80 2.02 11.86
N MET A 402 12.98 2.47 11.40
CA MET A 402 13.25 2.76 9.99
C MET A 402 14.48 2.01 9.44
N GLN A 403 15.37 1.57 10.33
CA GLN A 403 16.59 0.84 9.97
C GLN A 403 16.27 -0.54 9.36
N ARG A 404 16.96 -0.89 8.27
CA ARG A 404 16.90 -2.21 7.59
C ARG A 404 18.12 -3.05 7.94
N ALA A 405 18.02 -4.37 7.85
CA ALA A 405 19.17 -5.27 8.06
C ALA A 405 20.16 -5.20 6.90
N SER A 406 19.73 -4.91 5.66
CA SER A 406 20.66 -4.61 4.56
C SER A 406 21.67 -3.53 4.91
N ALA A 407 21.27 -2.54 5.73
CA ALA A 407 22.05 -1.35 6.00
C ALA A 407 23.42 -1.63 6.66
N PHE A 408 23.57 -2.75 7.35
CA PHE A 408 24.85 -3.20 7.89
C PHE A 408 25.83 -3.62 6.77
N ARG A 409 25.33 -4.30 5.73
CA ARG A 409 26.06 -4.61 4.49
C ARG A 409 26.27 -3.35 3.65
N ASP A 410 25.24 -2.51 3.50
CA ASP A 410 25.31 -1.26 2.73
C ASP A 410 26.39 -0.32 3.30
N PHE A 411 26.47 -0.23 4.64
CA PHE A 411 27.53 0.43 5.39
C PHE A 411 28.91 -0.22 5.19
N LYS A 412 29.05 -1.53 5.44
CA LYS A 412 30.34 -2.24 5.38
C LYS A 412 30.95 -2.31 3.99
N CYS A 413 30.12 -2.48 2.97
CA CYS A 413 30.54 -2.68 1.59
C CYS A 413 30.41 -1.41 0.73
N HIS A 414 29.95 -0.30 1.32
CA HIS A 414 29.72 0.99 0.65
C HIS A 414 28.90 0.86 -0.65
N VAL A 415 27.84 0.04 -0.61
CA VAL A 415 27.03 -0.34 -1.78
C VAL A 415 26.21 0.84 -2.31
N MET A 416 25.76 1.71 -1.40
CA MET A 416 25.05 2.94 -1.74
C MET A 416 26.05 4.11 -1.82
N GLY A 417 25.78 5.07 -2.71
CA GLY A 417 26.66 6.21 -2.97
C GLY A 417 27.09 6.93 -1.68
N ALA A 418 28.40 7.10 -1.51
CA ALA A 418 29.01 7.57 -0.25
C ALA A 418 28.46 8.92 0.27
N SER A 419 27.94 9.76 -0.64
CA SER A 419 27.35 11.08 -0.37
C SER A 419 26.24 11.08 0.70
N SER A 420 25.46 9.98 0.83
CA SER A 420 24.40 9.92 1.83
C SER A 420 24.95 9.76 3.25
N PHE A 421 26.01 8.96 3.45
CA PHE A 421 26.61 8.75 4.78
C PHE A 421 27.37 9.98 5.29
N ASP A 422 28.04 10.71 4.39
CA ASP A 422 28.87 11.86 4.73
C ASP A 422 28.06 13.13 5.10
N THR A 423 26.72 13.09 5.09
CA THR A 423 25.84 14.20 5.47
C THR A 423 24.70 13.79 6.41
N VAL A 424 24.32 14.67 7.35
CA VAL A 424 22.98 14.64 7.96
C VAL A 424 22.02 15.38 7.02
N ARG A 425 20.82 14.82 6.80
CA ARG A 425 19.89 15.20 5.72
C ARG A 425 18.47 15.38 6.26
N ALA A 426 17.76 16.42 5.82
CA ALA A 426 16.37 16.65 6.22
C ALA A 426 15.55 17.49 5.21
N LEU A 427 14.29 17.13 5.04
CA LEU A 427 13.28 17.97 4.37
C LEU A 427 12.59 18.87 5.42
N VAL A 428 12.45 20.15 5.09
CA VAL A 428 11.77 21.15 5.93
C VAL A 428 10.70 21.87 5.12
N PHE A 429 9.45 21.73 5.55
CA PHE A 429 8.28 22.36 4.94
C PHE A 429 7.77 23.46 5.86
N SER A 430 7.63 24.68 5.34
CA SER A 430 7.17 25.84 6.12
C SER A 430 6.20 26.71 5.32
N LYS A 431 5.30 27.41 6.00
CA LYS A 431 4.44 28.46 5.41
C LYS A 431 5.19 29.75 5.12
N HIS A 432 6.33 29.94 5.77
CA HIS A 432 7.10 31.18 5.77
C HIS A 432 8.58 30.87 5.46
N GLU A 433 9.33 31.88 5.04
CA GLU A 433 10.75 31.74 4.72
C GLU A 433 11.53 31.24 5.93
N ILE A 434 12.35 30.21 5.74
CA ILE A 434 13.13 29.58 6.81
C ILE A 434 14.39 30.41 7.04
N VAL A 435 14.58 30.89 8.28
CA VAL A 435 15.74 31.71 8.67
C VAL A 435 16.92 30.83 9.04
N SER A 436 16.69 29.75 9.79
CA SER A 436 17.75 28.82 10.18
C SER A 436 17.21 27.40 10.39
N VAL A 437 18.11 26.44 10.19
CA VAL A 437 17.92 25.01 10.50
C VAL A 437 19.17 24.55 11.21
N SER A 438 19.06 23.90 12.36
CA SER A 438 20.20 23.30 13.05
C SER A 438 19.94 21.83 13.39
N VAL A 439 21.02 21.05 13.43
CA VAL A 439 21.02 19.68 13.95
C VAL A 439 21.68 19.67 15.33
N LYS A 440 21.09 18.89 16.23
CA LYS A 440 21.70 18.49 17.50
C LYS A 440 21.80 16.98 17.58
N ILE A 441 22.97 16.49 17.98
CA ILE A 441 23.18 15.08 18.31
C ILE A 441 23.50 14.99 19.80
N TYR A 442 22.77 14.12 20.48
CA TYR A 442 22.94 13.84 21.90
C TYR A 442 23.58 12.46 22.10
N ASP A 443 24.52 12.35 23.03
CA ASP A 443 24.99 11.07 23.56
C ASP A 443 24.19 10.75 24.84
N SER A 444 23.67 9.52 24.93
CA SER A 444 22.95 9.01 26.11
C SER A 444 23.82 8.15 27.04
N ARG A 445 25.09 7.88 26.66
CA ARG A 445 26.06 7.11 27.47
C ARG A 445 26.21 7.62 28.92
N PRO A 446 26.13 8.93 29.24
CA PRO A 446 26.17 9.41 30.64
C PRO A 446 24.95 9.04 31.49
N GLY A 447 23.87 8.53 30.89
CA GLY A 447 22.54 8.38 31.52
C GLY A 447 21.66 9.62 31.39
N THR A 448 22.26 10.76 31.04
CA THR A 448 21.61 11.99 30.55
C THR A 448 21.90 12.19 29.07
N LEU A 449 21.05 12.97 28.38
CA LEU A 449 21.27 13.35 26.98
C LEU A 449 22.17 14.58 26.91
N GLU A 450 23.45 14.38 26.62
CA GLU A 450 24.45 15.46 26.49
C GLU A 450 24.68 15.80 25.02
N ILE A 451 24.65 17.09 24.65
CA ILE A 451 24.88 17.55 23.27
C ILE A 451 26.36 17.33 22.92
N VAL A 452 26.61 16.50 21.91
CA VAL A 452 27.95 16.17 21.36
C VAL A 452 28.15 16.70 19.94
N PHE A 453 27.10 17.20 19.30
CA PHE A 453 27.14 17.94 18.04
C PHE A 453 26.01 18.98 18.05
N ASP A 454 26.32 20.22 17.69
CA ASP A 454 25.35 21.29 17.44
C ASP A 454 25.88 22.08 16.24
N SER A 455 25.10 22.21 15.17
CA SER A 455 25.54 22.86 13.92
C SER A 455 24.39 23.28 13.03
N GLU A 456 24.56 24.41 12.35
CA GLU A 456 23.63 24.90 11.32
C GLU A 456 23.70 24.05 10.05
N MET A 457 22.54 23.72 9.48
CA MET A 457 22.38 22.98 8.23
C MET A 457 22.17 23.95 7.07
N LYS A 458 22.79 23.66 5.92
CA LYS A 458 22.68 24.49 4.71
C LYS A 458 21.60 23.94 3.79
N ARG A 459 20.78 24.82 3.21
CA ARG A 459 19.82 24.42 2.17
C ARG A 459 20.57 23.94 0.92
N VAL A 460 20.01 22.97 0.21
CA VAL A 460 20.42 22.63 -1.16
C VAL A 460 19.92 23.72 -2.09
N ASP A 461 20.84 24.45 -2.73
CA ASP A 461 20.50 25.44 -3.74
C ASP A 461 20.37 24.79 -5.12
N SER A 462 19.27 25.13 -5.82
CA SER A 462 18.97 24.71 -7.18
C SER A 462 18.12 25.80 -7.85
N ASN A 463 18.21 25.91 -9.17
CA ASN A 463 17.36 26.81 -9.97
C ASN A 463 15.89 26.36 -9.96
N GLU A 464 15.63 25.07 -9.78
CA GLU A 464 14.31 24.48 -9.64
C GLU A 464 14.26 23.63 -8.37
N THR A 465 13.47 24.05 -7.39
CA THR A 465 13.24 23.34 -6.13
C THR A 465 11.75 23.03 -5.97
N ARG A 466 11.44 21.79 -5.60
CA ARG A 466 10.06 21.35 -5.27
C ARG A 466 9.82 21.22 -3.76
N GLY A 467 10.89 21.28 -2.95
CA GLY A 467 10.87 21.34 -1.49
C GLY A 467 12.25 21.71 -0.93
N ASN A 468 12.32 22.23 0.31
CA ASN A 468 13.59 22.64 0.90
C ASN A 468 14.29 21.46 1.58
N MET A 469 15.38 21.00 0.96
CA MET A 469 16.30 20.02 1.54
C MET A 469 17.44 20.73 2.25
N TYR A 470 17.82 20.24 3.44
CA TYR A 470 18.91 20.76 4.25
C TYR A 470 19.95 19.66 4.51
N LEU A 471 21.23 20.03 4.40
CA LEU A 471 22.39 19.16 4.52
C LEU A 471 23.45 19.76 5.45
N ILE A 472 24.18 18.92 6.18
CA ILE A 472 25.40 19.29 6.89
C ILE A 472 26.42 18.13 6.84
N PRO A 473 27.64 18.35 6.30
CA PRO A 473 28.70 17.36 6.40
C PRO A 473 29.11 17.08 7.85
N TRP A 474 29.34 15.82 8.16
CA TRP A 474 29.67 15.36 9.52
C TRP A 474 30.67 14.20 9.50
N ASN A 475 31.43 14.03 10.58
CA ASN A 475 32.29 12.86 10.75
C ASN A 475 31.48 11.69 11.32
N TRP A 476 30.71 11.00 10.48
CA TRP A 476 29.85 9.87 10.91
C TRP A 476 30.60 8.79 11.69
N ARG A 477 31.91 8.60 11.46
CA ARG A 477 32.76 7.64 12.19
C ARG A 477 32.88 7.96 13.68
N ALA A 478 32.69 9.22 14.08
CA ALA A 478 32.61 9.60 15.50
C ALA A 478 31.31 9.12 16.17
N PHE A 479 30.31 8.73 15.39
CA PHE A 479 28.99 8.28 15.83
C PHE A 479 28.76 6.77 15.61
N GLU A 480 29.82 6.02 15.28
CA GLU A 480 29.80 4.56 15.27
C GLU A 480 29.91 4.02 16.71
N ASP A 481 28.96 3.16 17.10
CA ASP A 481 28.91 2.49 18.40
C ASP A 481 28.23 1.11 18.24
N SER A 482 28.43 0.20 19.20
CA SER A 482 27.75 -1.09 19.24
C SER A 482 26.34 -1.01 19.83
N SER A 483 26.00 0.11 20.49
CA SER A 483 24.66 0.42 20.97
C SER A 483 23.88 1.28 19.96
N PRO A 484 22.90 0.71 19.22
CA PRO A 484 22.11 1.43 18.23
C PRO A 484 21.17 2.50 18.81
N SER A 485 21.11 2.65 20.14
CA SER A 485 20.34 3.66 20.84
C SER A 485 21.19 4.66 21.64
N ARG A 486 22.52 4.65 21.46
CA ARG A 486 23.41 5.60 22.15
C ARG A 486 23.21 7.04 21.66
N TYR A 487 23.29 7.27 20.36
CA TYR A 487 23.23 8.62 19.78
C TYR A 487 21.81 8.95 19.30
N TRP A 488 21.37 10.19 19.59
CA TRP A 488 20.03 10.67 19.25
C TRP A 488 20.10 11.95 18.43
N LEU A 489 19.33 12.00 17.35
CA LEU A 489 19.21 13.12 16.42
C LEU A 489 17.98 13.97 16.78
N GLN A 490 18.14 15.29 16.80
CA GLN A 490 17.07 16.27 16.71
C GLN A 490 17.44 17.36 15.71
N ILE A 491 16.43 17.93 15.04
CA ILE A 491 16.59 19.08 14.15
C ILE A 491 15.66 20.18 14.63
N GLU A 492 16.17 21.41 14.72
CA GLU A 492 15.45 22.60 15.11
C GLU A 492 15.37 23.56 13.92
N VAL A 493 14.24 24.26 13.77
CA VAL A 493 13.98 25.18 12.66
C VAL A 493 13.35 26.46 13.19
N MET A 494 13.78 27.60 12.65
CA MET A 494 13.17 28.91 12.86
C MET A 494 12.75 29.53 11.51
N ASP A 495 11.55 30.08 11.43
CA ASP A 495 11.08 30.86 10.28
C ASP A 495 11.13 32.38 10.50
N ILE A 496 10.92 33.16 9.44
CA ILE A 496 11.03 34.62 9.43
C ILE A 496 9.98 35.35 10.30
N THR A 497 8.98 34.65 10.81
CA THR A 497 8.03 35.18 11.81
C THR A 497 8.53 35.01 13.25
N GLY A 498 9.58 34.22 13.46
CA GLY A 498 10.07 33.80 14.79
C GLY A 498 9.41 32.52 15.30
N ASP A 499 8.50 31.91 14.54
CA ASP A 499 7.97 30.58 14.83
C ASP A 499 9.12 29.55 14.84
N THR A 500 9.13 28.69 15.84
CA THR A 500 10.13 27.63 16.00
C THR A 500 9.48 26.26 16.10
N SER A 501 10.15 25.26 15.53
CA SER A 501 9.70 23.87 15.53
C SER A 501 10.88 22.93 15.68
N VAL A 502 10.64 21.76 16.29
CA VAL A 502 11.68 20.75 16.50
C VAL A 502 11.18 19.39 16.03
N SER A 503 12.08 18.59 15.44
CA SER A 503 11.76 17.22 15.07
C SER A 503 11.50 16.37 16.33
N GLN A 504 10.85 15.22 16.12
CA GLN A 504 10.91 14.16 17.13
C GLN A 504 12.38 13.77 17.36
N LEU A 505 12.80 13.71 18.63
CA LEU A 505 14.08 13.17 19.04
C LEU A 505 14.11 11.65 18.76
N ARG A 506 15.07 11.19 17.95
CA ARG A 506 15.16 9.79 17.52
C ARG A 506 16.58 9.22 17.62
N PRO A 507 16.77 7.96 18.06
CA PRO A 507 18.07 7.33 18.04
C PRO A 507 18.46 6.92 16.62
N PHE A 508 19.75 6.78 16.36
CA PHE A 508 20.26 6.28 15.07
C PHE A 508 21.50 5.40 15.27
N SER A 509 21.82 4.60 14.25
CA SER A 509 23.05 3.80 14.22
C SER A 509 23.66 3.88 12.82
N VAL A 510 24.77 4.61 12.67
CA VAL A 510 25.40 4.84 11.34
C VAL A 510 25.85 3.54 10.67
N ASN A 511 26.19 2.53 11.48
CA ASN A 511 26.59 1.19 11.09
C ASN A 511 25.41 0.23 10.85
N GLY A 512 24.17 0.74 10.76
CA GLY A 512 23.00 -0.05 10.35
C GLY A 512 22.39 -0.96 11.43
N LEU A 513 22.88 -0.94 12.67
CA LEU A 513 22.36 -1.77 13.76
C LEU A 513 20.94 -1.34 14.18
N LEU A 514 20.05 -2.32 14.43
CA LEU A 514 18.66 -2.06 14.83
C LEU A 514 18.51 -2.01 16.37
N ALA A 515 17.87 -0.96 16.87
CA ALA A 515 17.54 -0.81 18.28
C ALA A 515 16.31 -1.65 18.66
N ARG A 516 16.41 -2.42 19.75
CA ARG A 516 15.27 -3.15 20.32
C ARG A 516 14.33 -2.15 21.04
N VAL A 517 13.03 -2.29 20.80
CA VAL A 517 11.98 -1.57 21.54
C VAL A 517 11.16 -2.60 22.31
N ASN A 518 11.26 -2.55 23.64
CA ASN A 518 10.45 -3.39 24.52
C ASN A 518 9.00 -2.92 24.45
N TRP A 519 8.06 -3.85 24.28
CA TRP A 519 6.64 -3.56 24.37
C TRP A 519 6.25 -3.23 25.83
N THR A 520 5.21 -2.43 26.02
CA THR A 520 4.65 -2.13 27.35
C THR A 520 3.32 -2.85 27.53
N TRP A 521 2.71 -2.73 28.71
CA TRP A 521 1.35 -3.20 28.95
C TRP A 521 0.28 -2.56 28.04
N LYS A 522 0.59 -1.45 27.34
CA LYS A 522 -0.37 -0.76 26.47
C LYS A 522 -0.64 -1.53 25.19
N GLU A 523 0.38 -2.17 24.63
CA GLU A 523 0.31 -2.96 23.40
C GLU A 523 -0.58 -4.21 23.57
N PHE A 524 -0.66 -4.76 24.79
CA PHE A 524 -1.53 -5.90 25.10
C PHE A 524 -3.03 -5.56 25.14
N PHE A 525 -3.42 -4.28 25.20
CA PHE A 525 -4.83 -3.87 25.12
C PHE A 525 -5.48 -4.11 23.75
N VAL A 526 -4.71 -4.38 22.69
CA VAL A 526 -5.25 -4.86 21.40
C VAL A 526 -5.75 -6.30 21.53
N ILE A 527 -5.02 -7.11 22.29
CA ILE A 527 -5.16 -8.56 22.29
C ILE A 527 -6.35 -8.95 23.19
N VAL A 528 -6.44 -8.39 24.41
CA VAL A 528 -7.48 -8.75 25.39
C VAL A 528 -8.93 -8.64 24.86
N PRO A 529 -9.39 -7.52 24.26
CA PRO A 529 -10.75 -7.43 23.73
C PRO A 529 -10.98 -8.40 22.57
N THR A 530 -9.96 -8.60 21.74
CA THR A 530 -10.04 -9.46 20.55
C THR A 530 -10.12 -10.94 20.95
N ILE A 531 -9.37 -11.37 21.99
CA ILE A 531 -9.54 -12.70 22.62
C ILE A 531 -10.97 -12.86 23.14
N VAL A 532 -11.52 -11.88 23.85
CA VAL A 532 -12.89 -11.95 24.40
C VAL A 532 -13.94 -12.07 23.29
N ILE A 533 -13.79 -11.31 22.19
CA ILE A 533 -14.69 -11.38 21.03
C ILE A 533 -14.55 -12.73 20.31
N LEU A 534 -13.33 -13.23 20.10
CA LEU A 534 -13.07 -14.54 19.50
C LEU A 534 -13.60 -15.68 20.38
N ALA A 535 -13.44 -15.60 21.71
CA ALA A 535 -13.96 -16.57 22.65
C ALA A 535 -15.50 -16.57 22.69
N ALA A 536 -16.13 -15.38 22.61
CA ALA A 536 -17.58 -15.27 22.50
C ALA A 536 -18.11 -15.92 21.21
N MET A 537 -17.50 -15.63 20.05
CA MET A 537 -17.89 -16.25 18.78
C MET A 537 -17.55 -17.75 18.73
N ALA A 538 -16.50 -18.20 19.41
CA ALA A 538 -16.19 -19.62 19.56
C ALA A 538 -17.22 -20.36 20.44
N ALA A 539 -17.67 -19.73 21.53
CA ALA A 539 -18.73 -20.26 22.39
C ALA A 539 -20.10 -20.27 21.68
N GLU A 540 -20.41 -19.23 20.91
CA GLU A 540 -21.60 -19.18 20.04
C GLU A 540 -21.55 -20.28 18.97
N ARG A 541 -20.37 -20.54 18.38
CA ARG A 541 -20.15 -21.65 17.42
C ARG A 541 -20.43 -23.02 18.05
N THR A 542 -20.03 -23.28 19.30
CA THR A 542 -20.39 -24.53 19.99
C THR A 542 -21.89 -24.60 20.26
N ALA A 543 -22.48 -23.55 20.84
CA ALA A 543 -23.92 -23.51 21.15
C ALA A 543 -24.80 -23.67 19.89
N TYR A 544 -24.44 -23.01 18.78
CA TYR A 544 -25.13 -23.15 17.50
C TYR A 544 -24.96 -24.55 16.90
N ARG A 545 -23.77 -25.15 17.00
CA ARG A 545 -23.51 -26.53 16.53
C ARG A 545 -24.34 -27.54 17.31
N GLU A 546 -24.41 -27.41 18.65
CA GLU A 546 -25.26 -28.25 19.50
C GLU A 546 -26.74 -28.05 19.20
N HIS A 547 -27.19 -26.81 19.03
CA HIS A 547 -28.57 -26.51 18.64
C HIS A 547 -28.94 -27.11 17.29
N TYR A 548 -28.06 -26.99 16.28
CA TYR A 548 -28.23 -27.60 14.97
C TYR A 548 -28.30 -29.13 15.05
N LEU A 549 -27.40 -29.77 15.79
CA LEU A 549 -27.39 -31.23 16.00
C LEU A 549 -28.64 -31.70 16.76
N SER A 550 -29.12 -30.93 17.75
CA SER A 550 -30.36 -31.25 18.48
C SER A 550 -31.61 -31.17 17.60
N ARG A 551 -31.58 -30.34 16.54
CA ARG A 551 -32.67 -30.20 15.55
C ARG A 551 -32.57 -31.22 14.41
N SER A 552 -31.37 -31.58 13.96
CA SER A 552 -31.19 -32.59 12.91
C SER A 552 -31.37 -34.02 13.43
N GLY A 553 -30.92 -34.30 14.66
CA GLY A 553 -31.15 -35.58 15.34
C GLY A 553 -32.64 -35.88 15.60
N LYS A 554 -33.46 -34.84 15.82
CA LYS A 554 -34.92 -34.96 16.03
C LYS A 554 -35.75 -35.13 14.75
N LYS A 555 -35.13 -35.29 13.58
CA LYS A 555 -35.83 -35.26 12.28
C LYS A 555 -35.75 -36.57 11.47
N LYS A 556 -35.59 -37.71 12.17
CA LYS A 556 -35.48 -39.03 11.53
C LYS A 556 -36.69 -39.94 11.72
N ASP A 557 -37.45 -39.73 12.79
CA ASP A 557 -38.61 -40.54 13.16
C ASP A 557 -39.87 -39.66 13.11
N ASP A 558 -40.50 -39.59 11.93
CA ASP A 558 -41.96 -39.43 11.72
C ASP A 558 -42.29 -39.07 10.25
N TYR A 559 -42.90 -40.02 9.53
CA TYR A 559 -43.66 -39.82 8.29
C TYR A 559 -44.71 -40.95 8.22
N PRO A 560 -45.98 -40.63 7.91
CA PRO A 560 -46.36 -40.57 6.48
C PRO A 560 -47.35 -39.44 6.12
N LEU A 561 -47.47 -39.18 4.79
CA LEU A 561 -48.64 -38.70 4.02
C LEU A 561 -49.69 -37.81 4.77
N GLN A 562 -50.05 -36.61 4.31
CA GLN A 562 -50.57 -36.32 2.95
C GLN A 562 -50.80 -34.80 2.69
N SER A 563 -51.13 -34.45 1.44
CA SER A 563 -51.74 -33.19 0.96
C SER A 563 -50.90 -31.89 0.83
N ALA A 564 -51.13 -31.19 -0.29
CA ALA A 564 -50.74 -29.79 -0.54
C ALA A 564 -51.55 -28.83 0.37
N ARG A 565 -51.17 -27.55 0.59
CA ARG A 565 -50.76 -26.53 -0.40
C ARG A 565 -49.96 -25.38 0.25
N GLU A 566 -49.32 -24.55 -0.59
CA GLU A 566 -48.85 -23.17 -0.32
C GLU A 566 -47.91 -22.92 0.89
N GLY A 567 -46.64 -22.64 0.59
CA GLY A 567 -45.64 -22.15 1.56
C GLY A 567 -44.43 -21.54 0.83
N LEU A 568 -43.86 -20.46 1.35
CA LEU A 568 -42.78 -19.71 0.67
C LEU A 568 -41.49 -20.53 0.57
N CYS A 569 -40.84 -20.49 -0.59
CA CYS A 569 -39.48 -20.98 -0.77
C CYS A 569 -38.47 -20.06 -0.06
N TYR A 570 -38.15 -20.35 1.19
CA TYR A 570 -36.88 -19.94 1.79
C TYR A 570 -35.79 -20.90 1.30
N GLU A 571 -35.02 -20.49 0.28
CA GLU A 571 -33.77 -21.19 -0.04
C GLU A 571 -32.75 -20.97 1.10
N PRO A 572 -32.10 -22.04 1.62
CA PRO A 572 -31.01 -21.88 2.56
C PRO A 572 -29.74 -21.44 1.81
N LEU A 573 -29.26 -20.23 2.11
CA LEU A 573 -27.99 -19.70 1.59
C LEU A 573 -26.82 -20.68 1.82
N ALA A 574 -25.90 -20.72 0.86
CA ALA A 574 -25.03 -21.87 0.60
C ALA A 574 -24.09 -22.27 1.78
N PRO A 575 -23.81 -23.57 1.96
CA PRO A 575 -22.85 -24.07 2.97
C PRO A 575 -21.41 -23.54 2.86
N CYS A 576 -21.03 -22.98 1.71
CA CYS A 576 -19.68 -22.45 1.50
C CYS A 576 -19.37 -21.28 2.43
N ALA A 577 -20.31 -20.34 2.63
CA ALA A 577 -20.07 -19.14 3.43
C ALA A 577 -19.75 -19.47 4.90
N SER A 578 -20.49 -20.40 5.51
CA SER A 578 -20.22 -20.84 6.89
C SER A 578 -18.90 -21.59 7.01
N THR A 579 -18.50 -22.36 5.99
CA THR A 579 -17.26 -23.13 5.96
C THR A 579 -16.02 -22.24 5.74
N PHE A 580 -16.13 -21.23 4.87
CA PHE A 580 -15.10 -20.22 4.61
C PHE A 580 -14.86 -19.36 5.86
N LEU A 581 -15.92 -18.81 6.46
CA LEU A 581 -15.86 -18.11 7.73
C LEU A 581 -15.24 -18.98 8.83
N LEU A 582 -15.63 -20.27 8.93
CA LEU A 582 -15.03 -21.19 9.90
C LEU A 582 -13.51 -21.29 9.75
N ARG A 583 -12.99 -21.39 8.52
CA ARG A 583 -11.55 -21.48 8.26
C ARG A 583 -10.83 -20.19 8.64
N SER A 584 -11.32 -19.03 8.22
CA SER A 584 -10.73 -17.73 8.59
C SER A 584 -10.73 -17.51 10.10
N PHE A 585 -11.86 -17.79 10.76
CA PHE A 585 -11.94 -17.70 12.22
C PHE A 585 -11.02 -18.68 12.92
N THR A 586 -10.88 -19.94 12.48
CA THR A 586 -9.94 -20.86 13.15
C THR A 586 -8.48 -20.41 13.06
N HIS A 587 -8.03 -19.84 11.94
CA HIS A 587 -6.64 -19.36 11.83
C HIS A 587 -6.41 -18.09 12.67
N GLY A 588 -7.36 -17.13 12.67
CA GLY A 588 -7.31 -15.96 13.55
C GLY A 588 -7.39 -16.30 15.04
N VAL A 589 -8.14 -17.35 15.40
CA VAL A 589 -8.21 -17.88 16.77
C VAL A 589 -6.87 -18.48 17.19
N CYS A 590 -6.21 -19.30 16.37
CA CYS A 590 -4.88 -19.83 16.69
C CYS A 590 -3.83 -18.72 16.86
N HIS A 591 -3.77 -17.75 15.94
CA HIS A 591 -2.88 -16.57 16.06
C HIS A 591 -3.00 -15.87 17.44
N LEU A 592 -4.22 -15.72 17.97
CA LEU A 592 -4.44 -15.01 19.23
C LEU A 592 -4.35 -15.89 20.49
N GLN A 593 -4.79 -17.15 20.46
CA GLN A 593 -4.77 -18.00 21.66
C GLN A 593 -3.34 -18.29 22.15
N ASP A 594 -2.42 -18.62 21.24
CA ASP A 594 -1.04 -18.96 21.63
C ASP A 594 -0.22 -17.72 22.04
N THR A 595 -0.56 -16.55 21.49
CA THR A 595 -0.02 -15.26 21.94
C THR A 595 -0.33 -15.00 23.43
N VAL A 596 -1.49 -15.46 23.93
CA VAL A 596 -1.82 -15.44 25.38
C VAL A 596 -1.04 -16.51 26.12
N HIS A 597 -0.99 -17.73 25.56
CA HIS A 597 -0.50 -18.89 26.29
C HIS A 597 1.00 -18.81 26.63
N LEU A 598 1.76 -18.01 25.87
CA LEU A 598 3.14 -17.64 26.16
C LEU A 598 3.27 -16.39 27.05
N ALA A 599 2.42 -15.37 26.90
CA ALA A 599 2.38 -14.21 27.79
C ALA A 599 2.01 -14.56 29.26
N VAL A 600 1.41 -15.74 29.48
CA VAL A 600 1.10 -16.32 30.81
C VAL A 600 2.18 -17.34 31.27
N ARG A 601 3.26 -17.55 30.49
CA ARG A 601 4.37 -18.47 30.82
C ARG A 601 5.69 -17.79 31.16
N GLU A 602 5.83 -16.48 30.93
CA GLU A 602 6.99 -15.68 31.36
C GLU A 602 6.76 -14.93 32.68
N PHE A 603 5.80 -15.38 33.50
CA PHE A 603 5.50 -14.90 34.85
C PHE A 603 5.29 -16.06 35.84
#